data_AF-A0A0G0QL89-F1
#
_entry.id   AF-A0A0G0QL89-F1
#
_cell.length_a   1.000
_cell.length_b   1.000
_cell.length_c   1.000
_cell.angle_alpha   90.00
_cell.angle_beta   90.00
_cell.angle_gamma   90.00
#
_symmetry.space_group_name_H-M   'P 1'
#
loop_
_entity.id
_entity.type
_entity.pdbx_description
1 polymer ?
#
loop_
_entity_poly.entity_id
_entity_poly.type
_entity_poly.pdbx_seq_one_letter_code
_entity_poly.pdbx_strand_id
1 'polypeptide(L)'
;MAIDVSALRGPLGELMDQLSGENGPARFEEFKLWLKKANLLLRRITTVTLPAVPHFVVADHFRVDTSKSATVKIGFVGDNFKRVLLGKIEEGVQAATLAVDTLIKASVDASIRTELGKKREIVNLAHVWALMNSQPNGENGVLCTNGFANIFYVVGLDSNVWAVDVCWNSSDESWQVGAGLAAGPPWWNAGCRVLSRVD
;
A
#
# COMPACT_ATOMS: atom_id res chain seq x y z
N MET A 1 8.37 26.40 21.37
CA MET A 1 8.03 25.73 22.64
C MET A 1 9.20 24.84 23.00
N ALA A 2 9.96 25.17 24.05
CA ALA A 2 11.06 24.32 24.51
C ALA A 2 10.48 23.16 25.31
N ILE A 3 10.91 21.93 25.00
CA ILE A 3 10.53 20.76 25.77
C ILE A 3 11.39 20.77 27.04
N ASP A 4 10.77 20.77 28.22
CA ASP A 4 11.48 20.58 29.48
C ASP A 4 11.96 19.14 29.58
N VAL A 5 13.28 18.96 29.47
CA VAL A 5 13.95 17.66 29.48
C VAL A 5 14.46 17.27 30.88
N SER A 6 14.19 18.08 31.91
CA SER A 6 14.65 17.79 33.28
C SER A 6 14.10 16.46 33.80
N ALA A 7 12.86 16.13 33.44
CA ALA A 7 12.20 14.86 33.78
C ALA A 7 12.84 13.62 33.11
N LEU A 8 13.66 13.79 32.07
CA LEU A 8 14.32 12.69 31.38
C LEU A 8 15.61 12.24 32.06
N ARG A 9 16.23 13.06 32.94
CA ARG A 9 17.55 12.75 33.52
C ARG A 9 17.60 11.42 34.27
N GLY A 10 16.58 11.12 35.09
CA GLY A 10 16.50 9.85 35.83
C GLY A 10 16.28 8.65 34.92
N PRO A 11 15.16 8.61 34.16
CA PRO A 11 14.85 7.50 33.25
C PRO A 11 15.93 7.22 32.21
N LEU A 12 16.62 8.26 31.70
CA LEU A 12 17.70 8.08 30.75
C LEU A 12 18.94 7.44 31.39
N GLY A 13 19.24 7.77 32.65
CA GLY A 13 20.31 7.12 33.42
C GLY A 13 20.04 5.63 33.63
N GLU A 14 18.83 5.28 34.08
CA GLU A 14 18.42 3.88 34.26
C GLU A 14 18.46 3.08 32.95
N LEU A 15 18.06 3.68 31.83
CA LEU A 15 18.18 3.07 30.51
C LEU A 15 19.64 2.80 30.15
N MET A 16 20.54 3.77 30.37
CA MET A 16 21.96 3.60 30.07
C MET A 16 22.61 2.51 30.93
N ASP A 17 22.24 2.40 32.20
CA ASP A 17 22.72 1.32 33.08
C ASP A 17 22.24 -0.06 32.60
N GLN A 18 20.97 -0.17 32.17
CA GLN A 18 20.41 -1.39 31.59
C GLN A 18 21.09 -1.80 30.27
N LEU A 19 21.53 -0.83 29.47
CA LEU A 19 22.25 -1.07 28.22
C LEU A 19 23.74 -1.38 28.43
N SER A 20 24.32 -1.00 29.57
CA SER A 20 25.76 -1.12 29.86
C SER A 20 26.12 -2.35 30.71
N GLY A 21 25.14 -3.00 31.34
CA GLY A 21 25.36 -4.21 32.16
C GLY A 21 25.61 -5.49 31.35
N GLU A 22 25.82 -6.62 32.02
CA GLU A 22 26.10 -7.92 31.39
C GLU A 22 25.02 -8.38 30.39
N ASN A 23 23.77 -7.98 30.60
CA ASN A 23 22.64 -8.22 29.68
C ASN A 23 22.45 -7.12 28.62
N GLY A 24 23.36 -6.14 28.56
CA GLY A 24 23.30 -4.97 27.71
C GLY A 24 23.04 -5.28 26.23
N PRO A 25 23.73 -6.25 25.60
CA PRO A 25 23.46 -6.63 24.21
C PRO A 25 22.02 -7.11 23.98
N ALA A 26 21.47 -7.94 24.88
CA ALA A 26 20.10 -8.44 24.76
C ALA A 26 19.08 -7.30 24.96
N ARG A 27 19.30 -6.44 25.96
CA ARG A 27 18.48 -5.24 26.21
C ARG A 27 18.51 -4.25 25.05
N PHE A 28 19.66 -4.11 24.39
CA PHE A 28 19.78 -3.27 23.20
C PHE A 28 19.00 -3.85 22.01
N GLU A 29 18.98 -5.18 21.84
CA GLU A 29 18.11 -5.82 20.83
C GLU A 29 16.62 -5.63 21.15
N GLU A 30 16.21 -5.81 22.41
CA GLU A 30 14.84 -5.55 22.84
C GLU A 30 14.41 -4.10 22.57
N PHE A 31 15.28 -3.14 22.90
CA PHE A 31 15.03 -1.71 22.66
C PHE A 31 14.94 -1.41 21.16
N LYS A 32 15.82 -1.98 20.34
CA LYS A 32 15.74 -1.86 18.87
C LYS A 32 14.43 -2.45 18.33
N LEU A 33 13.98 -3.59 18.85
CA LEU A 33 12.70 -4.20 18.48
C LEU A 33 11.51 -3.33 18.91
N TRP A 34 11.56 -2.75 20.12
CA TRP A 34 10.55 -1.82 20.59
C TRP A 34 10.49 -0.55 19.73
N LEU A 35 11.62 0.07 19.43
CA LEU A 35 11.69 1.24 18.53
C LEU A 35 11.14 0.94 17.14
N LYS A 36 11.43 -0.25 16.59
CA LYS A 36 10.85 -0.69 15.32
C LYS A 36 9.33 -0.81 15.39
N LYS A 37 8.79 -1.39 16.47
CA LYS A 37 7.34 -1.52 16.68
C LYS A 37 6.65 -0.17 16.93
N ALA A 38 7.28 0.72 17.67
CA ALA A 38 6.73 2.04 18.00
C ALA A 38 6.64 2.96 16.77
N ASN A 39 7.44 2.70 15.72
CA ASN A 39 7.54 3.56 14.54
C ASN A 39 6.85 3.04 13.27
N LEU A 40 6.11 1.93 13.36
CA LEU A 40 5.40 1.35 12.21
C LEU A 40 4.58 2.40 11.46
N LEU A 41 4.61 2.34 10.14
CA LEU A 41 3.76 3.11 9.23
C LEU A 41 2.47 2.36 8.93
N LEU A 42 2.54 1.02 8.93
CA LEU A 42 1.48 0.14 8.47
C LEU A 42 0.95 -0.69 9.63
N ARG A 43 -0.37 -0.78 9.72
CA ARG A 43 -1.06 -1.69 10.62
C ARG A 43 -1.93 -2.65 9.83
N ARG A 44 -1.70 -3.95 10.00
CA ARG A 44 -2.49 -5.01 9.38
C ARG A 44 -3.96 -4.90 9.77
N ILE A 45 -4.83 -4.84 8.76
CA ILE A 45 -6.27 -4.98 8.89
C ILE A 45 -6.66 -6.44 8.67
N THR A 46 -6.26 -7.00 7.53
CA THR A 46 -6.63 -8.36 7.12
C THR A 46 -5.70 -8.89 6.03
N THR A 47 -5.97 -10.11 5.55
CA THR A 47 -5.35 -10.71 4.37
C THR A 47 -6.44 -11.20 3.41
N VAL A 48 -6.14 -11.18 2.12
CA VAL A 48 -7.03 -11.67 1.06
C VAL A 48 -6.26 -12.62 0.13
N THR A 49 -6.85 -13.75 -0.22
CA THR A 49 -6.26 -14.70 -1.17
C THR A 49 -6.89 -14.51 -2.54
N LEU A 50 -6.04 -14.36 -3.55
CA LEU A 50 -6.42 -14.14 -4.93
C LEU A 50 -5.97 -15.31 -5.81
N PRO A 51 -6.78 -15.73 -6.79
CA PRO A 51 -6.46 -16.86 -7.63
C PRO A 51 -5.30 -16.56 -8.59
N ALA A 52 -4.78 -17.63 -9.20
CA ALA A 52 -3.88 -17.51 -10.34
C ALA A 52 -4.65 -16.98 -11.56
N VAL A 53 -3.98 -16.16 -12.38
CA VAL A 53 -4.53 -15.61 -13.62
C VAL A 53 -3.57 -15.96 -14.76
N PRO A 54 -3.92 -16.94 -15.61
CA PRO A 54 -3.03 -17.42 -16.67
C PRO A 54 -2.64 -16.36 -17.69
N HIS A 55 -3.57 -15.45 -17.99
CA HIS A 55 -3.39 -14.40 -18.99
C HIS A 55 -4.24 -13.19 -18.60
N PHE A 56 -3.63 -11.99 -18.59
CA PHE A 56 -4.33 -10.76 -18.25
C PHE A 56 -3.84 -9.59 -19.11
N VAL A 57 -4.73 -9.04 -19.92
CA VAL A 57 -4.49 -7.83 -20.72
C VAL A 57 -5.04 -6.62 -19.97
N VAL A 58 -4.18 -5.68 -19.60
CA VAL A 58 -4.58 -4.52 -18.77
C VAL A 58 -5.59 -3.64 -19.51
N ALA A 59 -5.38 -3.41 -20.82
CA ALA A 59 -6.26 -2.60 -21.66
C ALA A 59 -7.71 -3.10 -21.76
N ASP A 60 -7.94 -4.40 -21.55
CA ASP A 60 -9.28 -4.99 -21.62
C ASP A 60 -10.13 -4.67 -20.39
N HIS A 61 -9.48 -4.32 -19.28
CA HIS A 61 -10.09 -4.19 -17.97
C HIS A 61 -10.07 -2.74 -17.46
N PHE A 62 -8.92 -2.06 -17.55
CA PHE A 62 -8.73 -0.72 -17.01
C PHE A 62 -9.10 0.35 -18.04
N ARG A 63 -10.40 0.47 -18.31
CA ARG A 63 -11.00 1.46 -19.21
C ARG A 63 -12.18 2.15 -18.55
N VAL A 64 -12.45 3.39 -18.97
CA VAL A 64 -13.60 4.14 -18.45
C VAL A 64 -14.89 3.49 -18.95
N ASP A 65 -15.72 3.05 -18.02
CA ASP A 65 -17.06 2.54 -18.22
C ASP A 65 -17.84 2.69 -16.92
N THR A 66 -18.85 3.56 -16.92
CA THR A 66 -19.76 3.81 -15.79
C THR A 66 -21.18 3.37 -16.11
N SER A 67 -21.37 2.59 -17.18
CA SER A 67 -22.67 2.06 -17.55
C SER A 67 -23.22 1.11 -16.49
N LYS A 68 -24.53 0.87 -16.50
CA LYS A 68 -25.17 -0.11 -15.59
C LYS A 68 -24.69 -1.54 -15.81
N SER A 69 -24.14 -1.83 -17.00
CA SER A 69 -23.58 -3.13 -17.38
C SER A 69 -22.06 -3.21 -17.17
N ALA A 70 -21.41 -2.15 -16.69
CA ALA A 70 -19.97 -2.15 -16.45
C ALA A 70 -19.60 -3.26 -15.46
N THR A 71 -18.58 -4.04 -15.79
CA THR A 71 -18.04 -5.07 -14.89
C THR A 71 -17.49 -4.45 -13.61
N VAL A 72 -16.79 -3.33 -13.74
CA VAL A 72 -16.36 -2.45 -12.65
C VAL A 72 -16.61 -1.03 -13.11
N LYS A 73 -17.28 -0.20 -12.29
CA LYS A 73 -17.54 1.19 -12.65
C LYS A 73 -16.27 2.02 -12.52
N ILE A 74 -15.57 2.26 -13.63
CA ILE A 74 -14.39 3.12 -13.68
C ILE A 74 -14.77 4.44 -14.34
N GLY A 75 -14.68 5.53 -13.58
CA GLY A 75 -14.97 6.88 -14.08
C GLY A 75 -13.74 7.57 -14.64
N PHE A 76 -12.55 7.16 -14.22
CA PHE A 76 -11.30 7.81 -14.62
C PHE A 76 -10.12 6.83 -14.64
N VAL A 77 -9.27 7.00 -15.65
CA VAL A 77 -7.95 6.36 -15.74
C VAL A 77 -6.92 7.45 -16.04
N GLY A 78 -5.96 7.64 -15.13
CA GLY A 78 -4.96 8.70 -15.22
C GLY A 78 -3.93 8.47 -16.34
N ASP A 79 -3.38 9.57 -16.85
CA ASP A 79 -2.52 9.54 -18.03
C ASP A 79 -1.21 8.78 -17.81
N ASN A 80 -0.66 8.84 -16.61
CA ASN A 80 0.51 8.02 -16.25
C ASN A 80 0.18 6.53 -16.32
N PHE A 81 -0.98 6.11 -15.77
CA PHE A 81 -1.42 4.72 -15.82
C PHE A 81 -1.57 4.27 -17.29
N LYS A 82 -2.24 5.09 -18.10
CA LYS A 82 -2.38 4.85 -19.55
C LYS A 82 -1.03 4.67 -20.22
N ARG A 83 -0.09 5.58 -19.93
CA ARG A 83 1.24 5.60 -20.57
C ARG A 83 2.10 4.39 -20.22
N VAL A 84 2.10 3.97 -18.96
CA VAL A 84 3.12 3.02 -18.46
C VAL A 84 2.60 1.64 -18.07
N LEU A 85 1.27 1.47 -17.97
CA LEU A 85 0.65 0.23 -17.52
C LEU A 85 -0.41 -0.32 -18.48
N LEU A 86 -1.11 0.52 -19.25
CA LEU A 86 -2.26 0.06 -20.05
C LEU A 86 -1.90 -0.96 -21.13
N GLY A 87 -0.73 -0.82 -21.76
CA GLY A 87 -0.23 -1.77 -22.76
C GLY A 87 0.37 -3.05 -22.18
N LYS A 88 0.37 -3.22 -20.85
CA LYS A 88 0.96 -4.38 -20.19
C LYS A 88 0.08 -5.62 -20.36
N ILE A 89 0.74 -6.74 -20.62
CA ILE A 89 0.17 -8.08 -20.59
C ILE A 89 0.87 -8.84 -19.47
N GLU A 90 0.11 -9.43 -18.56
CA GLU A 90 0.62 -10.28 -17.48
C GLU A 90 0.31 -11.74 -17.81
N GLU A 91 1.36 -12.55 -17.94
CA GLU A 91 1.27 -13.98 -18.23
C GLU A 91 1.60 -14.80 -16.97
N GLY A 92 0.85 -15.87 -16.74
CA GLY A 92 1.12 -16.84 -15.68
C GLY A 92 1.15 -16.25 -14.27
N VAL A 93 0.31 -15.25 -13.98
CA VAL A 93 0.20 -14.65 -12.64
C VAL A 93 -0.20 -15.73 -11.65
N GLN A 94 0.66 -16.00 -10.66
CA GLN A 94 0.40 -17.02 -9.65
C GLN A 94 -0.67 -16.57 -8.66
N ALA A 95 -1.31 -17.53 -7.99
CA ALA A 95 -2.13 -17.22 -6.83
C ALA A 95 -1.29 -16.53 -5.75
N ALA A 96 -1.86 -15.57 -5.04
CA ALA A 96 -1.16 -14.85 -4.00
C ALA A 96 -2.09 -14.48 -2.85
N THR A 97 -1.53 -14.43 -1.65
CA THR A 97 -2.18 -13.80 -0.51
C THR A 97 -1.62 -12.39 -0.35
N LEU A 98 -2.50 -11.40 -0.37
CA LEU A 98 -2.15 -10.01 -0.12
C LEU A 98 -2.49 -9.61 1.30
N ALA A 99 -1.54 -8.96 1.96
CA ALA A 99 -1.73 -8.16 3.14
C ALA A 99 -2.50 -6.89 2.81
N VAL A 100 -3.43 -6.51 3.69
CA VAL A 100 -4.19 -5.27 3.62
C VAL A 100 -3.87 -4.49 4.88
N ASP A 101 -3.02 -3.48 4.73
CA ASP A 101 -2.56 -2.65 5.84
C ASP A 101 -3.18 -1.25 5.74
N THR A 102 -3.46 -0.62 6.87
CA THR A 102 -3.78 0.81 6.92
C THR A 102 -2.55 1.62 7.24
N LEU A 103 -2.36 2.72 6.51
CA LEU A 103 -1.32 3.69 6.79
C LEU A 103 -1.72 4.51 8.03
N ILE A 104 -0.97 4.38 9.13
CA ILE A 104 -1.35 5.00 10.41
C ILE A 104 -0.94 6.48 10.52
N LYS A 105 0.02 6.92 9.71
CA LYS A 105 0.52 8.30 9.64
C LYS A 105 0.85 8.65 8.20
N ALA A 106 0.65 9.91 7.80
CA ALA A 106 0.94 10.33 6.45
C ALA A 106 2.40 10.05 6.07
N SER A 107 2.63 9.55 4.85
CA SER A 107 3.94 9.04 4.44
C SER A 107 4.13 9.07 2.93
N VAL A 108 5.39 9.13 2.52
CA VAL A 108 5.79 9.03 1.10
C VAL A 108 6.04 7.57 0.72
N ASP A 109 5.97 7.28 -0.58
CA ASP A 109 6.18 5.94 -1.13
C ASP A 109 7.50 5.30 -0.68
N ALA A 110 8.60 6.05 -0.68
CA ALA A 110 9.90 5.54 -0.27
C ALA A 110 9.88 4.94 1.15
N SER A 111 9.17 5.57 2.08
CA SER A 111 9.06 5.09 3.47
C SER A 111 8.14 3.88 3.57
N ILE A 112 7.00 3.89 2.86
CA ILE A 112 6.06 2.75 2.83
C ILE A 112 6.75 1.52 2.25
N ARG A 113 7.41 1.67 1.10
CA ARG A 113 8.15 0.60 0.42
C ARG A 113 9.30 0.06 1.26
N THR A 114 9.97 0.93 2.03
CA THR A 114 11.01 0.51 2.98
C THR A 114 10.43 -0.42 4.05
N GLU A 115 9.24 -0.10 4.58
CA GLU A 115 8.56 -0.94 5.57
C GLU A 115 8.03 -2.26 4.98
N LEU A 116 7.51 -2.22 3.75
CA LEU A 116 7.09 -3.42 3.03
C LEU A 116 8.28 -4.33 2.72
N GLY A 117 9.40 -3.78 2.27
CA GLY A 117 10.55 -4.53 1.79
C GLY A 117 10.33 -5.14 0.39
N LYS A 118 11.46 -5.41 -0.30
CA LYS A 118 11.48 -5.78 -1.72
C LYS A 118 10.71 -7.06 -2.08
N LYS A 119 10.58 -8.01 -1.14
CA LYS A 119 9.90 -9.30 -1.38
C LYS A 119 8.38 -9.14 -1.45
N ARG A 120 7.84 -8.17 -0.71
CA ARG A 120 6.40 -7.99 -0.53
C ARG A 120 5.80 -6.87 -1.37
N GLU A 121 6.61 -5.86 -1.70
CA GLU A 121 6.09 -4.61 -2.25
C GLU A 121 5.37 -4.77 -3.60
N ILE A 122 5.83 -5.65 -4.48
CA ILE A 122 5.30 -5.74 -5.86
C ILE A 122 4.11 -6.68 -5.96
N VAL A 123 3.03 -6.17 -6.56
CA VAL A 123 1.82 -6.93 -6.91
C VAL A 123 1.54 -6.88 -8.43
N ASN A 124 0.58 -7.69 -8.88
CA ASN A 124 0.15 -7.78 -10.27
C ASN A 124 -1.15 -7.02 -10.51
N LEU A 125 -1.31 -6.42 -11.70
CA LEU A 125 -2.55 -5.70 -12.05
C LEU A 125 -3.75 -6.63 -12.16
N ALA A 126 -3.55 -7.89 -12.51
CA ALA A 126 -4.58 -8.92 -12.46
C ALA A 126 -5.19 -9.07 -11.05
N HIS A 127 -4.34 -8.98 -10.01
CA HIS A 127 -4.77 -9.02 -8.61
C HIS A 127 -5.45 -7.72 -8.18
N VAL A 128 -4.96 -6.56 -8.63
CA VAL A 128 -5.62 -5.26 -8.42
C VAL A 128 -7.04 -5.29 -9.02
N TRP A 129 -7.16 -5.76 -10.26
CA TRP A 129 -8.44 -5.92 -10.93
C TRP A 129 -9.38 -6.87 -10.19
N ALA A 130 -8.90 -8.03 -9.75
CA ALA A 130 -9.71 -8.99 -9.01
C ALA A 130 -10.32 -8.37 -7.74
N LEU A 131 -9.57 -7.51 -7.05
CA LEU A 131 -10.07 -6.78 -5.89
C LEU A 131 -11.12 -5.73 -6.28
N MET A 132 -10.87 -4.94 -7.32
CA MET A 132 -11.87 -3.98 -7.82
C MET A 132 -13.15 -4.67 -8.30
N ASN A 133 -13.03 -5.82 -8.96
CA ASN A 133 -14.13 -6.66 -9.42
C ASN A 133 -14.89 -7.37 -8.29
N SER A 134 -14.32 -7.42 -7.08
CA SER A 134 -15.04 -7.84 -5.87
C SER A 134 -15.86 -6.72 -5.23
N GLN A 135 -15.61 -5.47 -5.64
CA GLN A 135 -16.31 -4.27 -5.19
C GLN A 135 -16.67 -3.34 -6.38
N PRO A 136 -17.29 -3.86 -7.46
CA PRO A 136 -17.45 -3.14 -8.72
C PRO A 136 -18.22 -1.83 -8.64
N ASN A 137 -19.06 -1.65 -7.60
CA ASN A 137 -19.89 -0.47 -7.38
C ASN A 137 -19.52 0.25 -6.07
N GLY A 138 -18.31 0.06 -5.56
CA GLY A 138 -17.86 0.74 -4.35
C GLY A 138 -18.52 0.23 -3.07
N GLU A 139 -19.08 -0.98 -3.10
CA GLU A 139 -19.60 -1.64 -1.91
C GLU A 139 -18.50 -1.93 -0.89
N ASN A 140 -18.91 -2.28 0.33
CA ASN A 140 -17.99 -2.59 1.42
C ASN A 140 -17.14 -3.83 1.10
N GLY A 141 -15.84 -3.74 1.37
CA GLY A 141 -14.92 -4.88 1.24
C GLY A 141 -13.48 -4.57 1.62
N VAL A 142 -12.55 -5.29 1.00
CA VAL A 142 -11.10 -5.23 1.23
C VAL A 142 -10.47 -3.93 0.73
N LEU A 143 -11.04 -3.28 -0.28
CA LEU A 143 -10.69 -1.92 -0.68
C LEU A 143 -11.51 -0.92 0.13
N CYS A 144 -10.87 0.18 0.55
CA CYS A 144 -11.59 1.29 1.14
C CYS A 144 -12.33 2.07 0.05
N THR A 145 -13.57 2.43 0.36
CA THR A 145 -14.49 3.14 -0.53
C THR A 145 -14.93 4.48 0.07
N ASN A 146 -14.21 4.96 1.08
CA ASN A 146 -14.47 6.20 1.81
C ASN A 146 -13.69 7.41 1.25
N GLY A 147 -13.32 7.38 -0.03
CA GLY A 147 -12.54 8.42 -0.71
C GLY A 147 -11.02 8.36 -0.46
N PHE A 148 -10.54 7.52 0.45
CA PHE A 148 -9.10 7.29 0.61
C PHE A 148 -8.55 6.37 -0.50
N ALA A 149 -7.26 6.49 -0.76
CA ALA A 149 -6.58 5.67 -1.75
C ALA A 149 -6.32 4.24 -1.24
N ASN A 150 -6.45 3.29 -2.15
CA ASN A 150 -5.88 1.95 -2.03
C ASN A 150 -4.63 1.90 -2.91
N ILE A 151 -3.49 1.68 -2.29
CA ILE A 151 -2.16 1.86 -2.89
C ILE A 151 -1.55 0.49 -3.15
N PHE A 152 -1.03 0.33 -4.37
CA PHE A 152 -0.35 -0.86 -4.86
C PHE A 152 0.97 -0.44 -5.51
N TYR A 153 2.00 -1.28 -5.41
CA TYR A 153 3.22 -1.06 -6.19
C TYR A 153 3.32 -2.09 -7.31
N VAL A 154 3.47 -1.60 -8.53
CA VAL A 154 3.48 -2.43 -9.75
C VAL A 154 4.67 -2.05 -10.62
N VAL A 155 5.28 -3.03 -11.30
CA VAL A 155 6.32 -2.77 -12.30
C VAL A 155 5.68 -2.40 -13.64
N GLY A 156 5.98 -1.18 -14.10
CA GLY A 156 5.54 -0.63 -15.38
C GLY A 156 6.26 -1.23 -16.60
N LEU A 157 5.79 -0.84 -17.79
CA LEU A 157 6.44 -1.19 -19.07
C LEU A 157 7.85 -0.60 -19.19
N ASP A 158 8.12 0.50 -18.49
CA ASP A 158 9.40 1.16 -18.40
C ASP A 158 10.34 0.52 -17.35
N SER A 159 9.96 -0.64 -16.79
CA SER A 159 10.66 -1.35 -15.71
C SER A 159 10.78 -0.57 -14.39
N ASN A 160 10.14 0.60 -14.27
CA ASN A 160 10.07 1.34 -13.02
C ASN A 160 8.94 0.82 -12.12
N VAL A 161 9.07 1.05 -10.82
CA VAL A 161 8.00 0.78 -9.85
C VAL A 161 7.09 2.00 -9.76
N TRP A 162 5.81 1.78 -10.04
CA TRP A 162 4.75 2.79 -9.98
C TRP A 162 3.85 2.53 -8.78
N ALA A 163 3.50 3.59 -8.06
CA ALA A 163 2.44 3.58 -7.07
C ALA A 163 1.10 3.72 -7.83
N VAL A 164 0.37 2.62 -7.95
CA VAL A 164 -0.99 2.59 -8.50
C VAL A 164 -1.95 2.87 -7.36
N ASP A 165 -2.75 3.92 -7.51
CA ASP A 165 -3.81 4.25 -6.58
C ASP A 165 -5.18 3.99 -7.21
N VAL A 166 -6.06 3.39 -6.41
CA VAL A 166 -7.48 3.29 -6.76
C VAL A 166 -8.30 3.84 -5.60
N CYS A 167 -9.20 4.78 -5.90
CA CYS A 167 -10.11 5.36 -4.91
C CYS A 167 -11.53 5.37 -5.44
N TRP A 168 -12.49 5.20 -4.52
CA TRP A 168 -13.90 5.33 -4.84
C TRP A 168 -14.31 6.79 -4.74
N ASN A 169 -14.82 7.35 -5.83
CA ASN A 169 -15.45 8.66 -5.83
C ASN A 169 -16.95 8.50 -5.63
N SER A 170 -17.46 8.92 -4.46
CA SER A 170 -18.88 8.81 -4.13
C SER A 170 -19.76 9.80 -4.89
N SER A 171 -19.22 10.90 -5.40
CA SER A 171 -19.97 11.87 -6.21
C SER A 171 -20.27 11.33 -7.61
N ASP A 172 -19.30 10.62 -8.20
CA ASP A 172 -19.42 10.03 -9.54
C ASP A 172 -19.81 8.54 -9.51
N GLU A 173 -20.06 8.00 -8.32
CA GLU A 173 -20.32 6.57 -8.06
C GLU A 173 -19.41 5.64 -8.88
N SER A 174 -18.11 5.94 -8.88
CA SER A 174 -17.14 5.22 -9.71
C SER A 174 -15.72 5.24 -9.15
N TRP A 175 -14.97 4.20 -9.52
CA TRP A 175 -13.54 4.07 -9.26
C TRP A 175 -12.73 5.03 -10.11
N GLN A 176 -11.74 5.65 -9.48
CA GLN A 176 -10.70 6.43 -10.13
C GLN A 176 -9.40 5.62 -10.05
N VAL A 177 -8.68 5.52 -11.17
CA VAL A 177 -7.44 4.74 -11.25
C VAL A 177 -6.30 5.68 -11.65
N GLY A 178 -5.28 5.78 -10.80
CA GLY A 178 -4.10 6.62 -11.00
C GLY A 178 -2.80 5.82 -11.03
N ALA A 179 -1.73 6.49 -11.44
CA ALA A 179 -0.37 6.00 -11.26
C ALA A 179 0.59 7.18 -11.01
N GLY A 180 1.20 7.20 -9.82
CA GLY A 180 2.30 8.08 -9.47
C GLY A 180 3.63 7.36 -9.58
N LEU A 181 4.70 8.08 -9.97
CA LEU A 181 6.04 7.54 -9.76
C LEU A 181 6.26 7.39 -8.26
N ALA A 182 6.65 6.20 -7.80
CA ALA A 182 6.97 5.96 -6.39
C ALA A 182 8.19 6.77 -5.89
N ALA A 183 8.85 7.51 -6.78
CA ALA A 183 9.97 8.40 -6.51
C ALA A 183 9.60 9.91 -6.52
N GLY A 184 8.33 10.27 -6.78
CA GLY A 184 7.86 11.67 -6.81
C GLY A 184 7.05 12.08 -5.56
N PRO A 185 6.76 13.38 -5.34
CA PRO A 185 5.81 13.80 -4.30
C PRO A 185 4.38 13.64 -4.84
N PRO A 186 3.54 12.82 -4.19
CA PRO A 186 2.76 13.30 -3.06
C PRO A 186 2.81 12.36 -1.84
N TRP A 187 2.55 12.90 -0.66
CA TRP A 187 2.36 12.13 0.57
C TRP A 187 0.99 11.45 0.56
N TRP A 188 0.93 10.19 0.94
CA TRP A 188 -0.31 9.48 1.21
C TRP A 188 -0.80 9.84 2.61
N ASN A 189 -2.10 10.09 2.74
CA ASN A 189 -2.69 10.43 4.03
C ASN A 189 -2.85 9.20 4.93
N ALA A 190 -2.81 9.42 6.24
CA ALA A 190 -3.23 8.40 7.20
C ALA A 190 -4.66 7.95 6.88
N GLY A 191 -4.91 6.64 6.95
CA GLY A 191 -6.19 6.03 6.57
C GLY A 191 -6.19 5.39 5.18
N CYS A 192 -5.25 5.74 4.29
CA CYS A 192 -5.06 5.00 3.03
C CYS A 192 -4.78 3.51 3.30
N ARG A 193 -5.20 2.64 2.38
CA ARG A 193 -4.86 1.21 2.42
C ARG A 193 -3.63 0.95 1.56
N VAL A 194 -2.71 0.13 2.05
CA VAL A 194 -1.55 -0.35 1.31
C VAL A 194 -1.68 -1.85 1.17
N LEU A 195 -1.62 -2.34 -0.06
CA LEU A 195 -1.76 -3.75 -0.37
C LEU A 195 -0.44 -4.30 -0.91
N SER A 196 0.01 -5.39 -0.30
CA SER A 196 1.33 -6.00 -0.56
C SER A 196 1.24 -7.51 -0.42
N ARG A 197 2.22 -8.29 -0.91
CA ARG A 197 2.24 -9.74 -0.68
C ARG A 197 2.50 -10.04 0.80
N VAL A 198 1.95 -11.14 1.30
CA VAL A 198 2.38 -11.72 2.59
C VAL A 198 3.74 -12.40 2.39
N ASP A 199 4.64 -12.28 3.37
CA ASP A 199 5.93 -13.00 3.39
C ASP A 199 5.74 -14.52 3.41
#